data_AF-A0A7S1R9T1-F1
#
_entry.id   AF-A0A7S1R9T1-F1
#
_cell.length_a   1.000
_cell.length_b   1.000
_cell.length_c   1.000
_cell.angle_alpha   90.00
_cell.angle_beta   90.00
_cell.angle_gamma   90.00
#
_symmetry.space_group_name_H-M   'P 1'
#
loop_
_entity.id
_entity.type
_entity.pdbx_description
1 polymer ?
#
loop_
_entity_poly.entity_id
_entity_poly.type
_entity_poly.pdbx_seq_one_letter_code
_entity_poly.pdbx_strand_id
1 'polypeptide(L)'
;RSRPDLVFVMLGTNDARFQILQRRMEEFERDYASILTAFKSLPSRPKVYMMIPPPLYKDGIFTGMNQTIVNEVLPVVLRRIARSNGLPPPVDVSAAFREHCPDLSSASCPWIGDGCHPTGEGLAAIAWTIADVVRGAAEPGRAG
;
A
#
# COMPACT_ATOMS: atom_id res chain seq x y z
N ARG A 1 4.51 -17.60 -18.03
CA ARG A 1 4.90 -16.37 -17.29
C ARG A 1 3.97 -15.25 -17.73
N SER A 2 3.55 -14.37 -16.82
CA SER A 2 2.72 -13.20 -17.15
C SER A 2 3.51 -12.15 -17.96
N ARG A 3 2.81 -11.30 -18.71
CA ARG A 3 3.35 -10.15 -19.47
C ARG A 3 2.55 -8.89 -19.11
N PRO A 4 2.71 -8.34 -17.90
CA PRO A 4 1.89 -7.22 -17.44
C PRO A 4 2.30 -5.90 -18.10
N ASP A 5 1.32 -5.04 -18.38
CA ASP A 5 1.51 -3.64 -18.74
C ASP A 5 1.55 -2.73 -17.49
N LEU A 6 0.81 -3.12 -16.45
CA LEU A 6 0.72 -2.42 -15.17
C LEU A 6 0.99 -3.40 -14.03
N VAL A 7 1.74 -2.97 -13.02
CA VAL A 7 1.98 -3.72 -11.78
C VAL A 7 1.67 -2.82 -10.60
N PHE A 8 0.83 -3.29 -9.69
CA PHE A 8 0.52 -2.62 -8.43
C PHE A 8 1.10 -3.44 -7.28
N VAL A 9 1.90 -2.80 -6.42
CA VAL A 9 2.57 -3.44 -5.29
C VAL A 9 2.06 -2.82 -3.98
N MET A 10 1.30 -3.61 -3.23
CA MET A 10 0.81 -3.27 -1.89
C MET A 10 1.39 -4.28 -0.89
N LEU A 11 2.47 -3.88 -0.22
CA LEU A 11 3.15 -4.67 0.83
C LEU A 11 3.44 -3.76 2.03
N GLY A 12 3.81 -4.34 3.17
CA GLY A 12 4.21 -3.61 4.37
C GLY A 12 3.34 -3.84 5.60
N THR A 13 2.08 -4.27 5.45
CA THR A 13 1.19 -4.48 6.61
C THR A 13 1.73 -5.56 7.56
N ASN A 14 2.20 -6.68 7.02
CA ASN A 14 2.79 -7.76 7.83
C ASN A 14 4.18 -7.41 8.36
N ASP A 15 4.93 -6.59 7.65
CA ASP A 15 6.27 -6.11 8.03
C ASP A 15 6.20 -5.17 9.24
N ALA A 16 5.08 -4.46 9.42
CA ALA A 16 4.80 -3.50 10.48
C ALA A 16 4.52 -4.11 11.87
N ARG A 17 5.22 -5.18 12.25
CA ARG A 17 5.16 -5.76 13.59
C ARG A 17 6.13 -5.07 14.55
N PHE A 18 5.77 -4.99 15.84
CA PHE A 18 6.52 -4.28 16.90
C PHE A 18 8.05 -4.47 16.85
N GLN A 19 8.51 -5.67 16.51
CA GLN A 19 9.94 -6.02 16.57
C GLN A 19 10.65 -5.95 15.21
N ILE A 20 9.90 -5.89 14.10
CA ILE A 20 10.46 -6.13 12.77
C ILE A 20 10.78 -4.80 12.09
N LEU A 21 9.79 -3.96 11.80
CA LEU A 21 10.03 -2.79 10.95
C LEU A 21 11.01 -1.80 11.57
N GLN A 22 10.91 -1.52 12.87
CA GLN A 22 11.82 -0.55 13.52
C GLN A 22 13.28 -1.03 13.53
N ARG A 23 13.53 -2.33 13.68
CA ARG A 23 14.89 -2.89 13.75
C ARG A 23 15.46 -3.25 12.38
N ARG A 24 14.60 -3.41 11.37
CA ARG A 24 14.93 -3.95 10.06
C ARG A 24 14.50 -3.00 8.93
N MET A 25 14.34 -1.70 9.23
CA MET A 25 13.81 -0.72 8.28
C MET A 25 14.66 -0.64 7.00
N GLU A 26 15.98 -0.64 7.15
CA GLU A 26 16.91 -0.60 6.02
C GLU A 26 16.78 -1.87 5.15
N GLU A 27 16.61 -3.04 5.78
CA GLU A 27 16.36 -4.28 5.06
C GLU A 27 15.02 -4.23 4.32
N PHE A 28 13.96 -3.75 4.98
CA PHE A 28 12.65 -3.58 4.37
C PHE A 28 12.74 -2.68 3.12
N GLU A 29 13.38 -1.52 3.21
CA GLU A 29 13.52 -0.61 2.06
C GLU A 29 14.32 -1.23 0.92
N ARG A 30 15.42 -1.91 1.22
CA ARG A 30 16.27 -2.59 0.24
C ARG A 30 15.52 -3.74 -0.45
N ASP A 31 14.81 -4.55 0.32
CA ASP A 31 14.08 -5.71 -0.20
C ASP A 31 12.87 -5.23 -1.03
N TYR A 32 12.17 -4.18 -0.60
CA TYR A 32 11.12 -3.55 -1.40
C TYR A 32 11.67 -2.98 -2.72
N ALA A 33 12.81 -2.27 -2.69
CA ALA A 33 13.46 -1.77 -3.90
C ALA A 33 13.88 -2.90 -4.86
N SER A 34 14.27 -4.06 -4.32
CA SER A 34 14.59 -5.26 -5.11
C SER A 34 13.36 -5.81 -5.82
N ILE A 35 12.20 -5.85 -5.14
CA ILE A 35 10.91 -6.23 -5.75
C ILE A 35 10.53 -5.27 -6.88
N LEU A 36 10.64 -3.95 -6.65
CA LEU A 36 10.35 -2.94 -7.67
C LEU A 36 11.27 -3.09 -8.90
N THR A 37 12.56 -3.32 -8.66
CA THR A 37 13.53 -3.56 -9.73
C THR A 37 13.17 -4.81 -10.53
N ALA A 38 12.84 -5.91 -9.87
CA ALA A 38 12.44 -7.15 -10.54
C ALA A 38 11.24 -6.94 -11.48
N PHE A 39 10.22 -6.19 -11.06
CA PHE A 39 9.08 -5.86 -11.92
C PHE A 39 9.45 -4.92 -13.07
N LYS A 40 10.25 -3.88 -12.83
CA LYS A 40 10.72 -2.95 -13.87
C LYS A 40 11.58 -3.65 -14.93
N SER A 41 12.28 -4.71 -14.56
CA SER A 41 13.14 -5.51 -15.45
C SER A 41 12.38 -6.56 -16.28
N LEU A 42 11.06 -6.71 -16.11
CA LEU A 42 10.28 -7.64 -16.94
C LEU A 42 10.32 -7.23 -18.43
N PRO A 43 10.35 -8.19 -19.38
CA PRO A 43 10.39 -7.87 -20.81
C PRO A 43 9.20 -7.03 -21.31
N SER A 44 8.04 -7.11 -20.65
CA SER A 44 6.87 -6.27 -20.98
C SER A 44 7.02 -4.81 -20.55
N ARG A 45 8.06 -4.48 -19.77
CA ARG A 45 8.36 -3.13 -19.26
C ARG A 45 7.15 -2.46 -18.60
N PRO A 46 6.54 -3.09 -17.58
CA PRO A 46 5.33 -2.57 -16.97
C PRO A 46 5.56 -1.21 -16.30
N LYS A 47 4.52 -0.39 -16.26
CA LYS A 47 4.45 0.73 -15.30
C LYS A 47 4.20 0.15 -13.90
N VAL A 48 5.05 0.50 -12.94
CA VAL A 48 4.97 -0.01 -11.56
C VAL A 48 4.43 1.07 -10.64
N TYR A 49 3.38 0.75 -9.90
CA TYR A 49 2.74 1.60 -8.89
C TYR A 49 2.92 0.97 -7.52
N MET A 50 3.40 1.78 -6.58
CA MET A 50 3.36 1.42 -5.16
C MET A 50 2.01 1.81 -4.58
N MET A 51 1.60 1.12 -3.51
CA MET A 51 0.36 1.43 -2.80
C MET A 51 0.61 1.50 -1.30
N ILE A 52 -0.02 2.47 -0.63
CA ILE A 52 -0.09 2.50 0.83
C ILE A 52 -1.29 1.63 1.22
N PRO A 53 -1.14 0.61 2.09
CA PRO A 53 -2.22 -0.32 2.41
C PRO A 53 -3.34 0.33 3.25
N PRO A 54 -4.51 -0.34 3.41
CA PRO A 54 -5.53 0.06 4.37
C PRO A 54 -4.98 0.25 5.80
N PRO A 55 -5.61 1.11 6.62
CA PRO A 55 -5.23 1.28 8.02
C PRO A 55 -5.44 0.00 8.83
N LEU A 56 -4.66 -0.16 9.90
CA LEU A 56 -4.93 -1.10 10.97
C LEU A 56 -5.91 -0.47 11.97
N TYR A 57 -6.97 -1.19 12.33
CA TYR A 57 -8.01 -0.76 13.27
C TYR A 57 -7.94 -1.48 14.62
N LYS A 58 -7.05 -2.48 14.75
CA LYS A 58 -6.83 -3.20 16.00
C LYS A 58 -5.34 -3.36 16.28
N ASP A 59 -4.83 -2.59 17.23
CA ASP A 59 -3.44 -2.69 17.66
C ASP A 59 -3.11 -4.07 18.27
N GLY A 60 -1.89 -4.56 18.03
CA GLY A 60 -1.39 -5.84 18.54
C GLY A 60 -1.95 -7.10 17.87
N ILE A 61 -2.84 -6.97 16.89
CA ILE A 61 -3.45 -8.11 16.21
C ILE A 61 -2.43 -8.93 15.41
N PHE A 62 -2.72 -10.22 15.19
CA PHE A 62 -1.91 -11.17 14.43
C PHE A 62 -0.42 -11.14 14.78
N THR A 63 -0.10 -11.51 16.02
CA THR A 63 1.28 -11.56 16.53
C THR A 63 1.98 -10.20 16.52
N GLY A 64 1.27 -9.15 16.97
CA GLY A 64 1.89 -7.87 17.31
C GLY A 64 2.07 -6.92 16.13
N MET A 65 1.12 -6.86 15.20
CA MET A 65 1.08 -5.75 14.25
C MET A 65 0.80 -4.46 15.01
N ASN A 66 1.60 -3.44 14.75
CA ASN A 66 1.55 -2.18 15.47
C ASN A 66 0.80 -1.13 14.65
N GLN A 67 -0.23 -0.56 15.27
CA GLN A 67 -1.11 0.41 14.63
C GLN A 67 -0.37 1.68 14.21
N THR A 68 0.48 2.24 15.07
CA THR A 68 1.32 3.40 14.75
C THR A 68 2.25 3.13 13.57
N ILE A 69 2.87 1.94 13.52
CA ILE A 69 3.77 1.57 12.43
C ILE A 69 2.99 1.47 11.11
N VAL A 70 1.85 0.76 11.09
CA VAL A 70 1.02 0.63 9.88
C VAL A 70 0.46 1.97 9.43
N ASN A 71 -0.04 2.77 10.37
CA ASN A 71 -0.87 3.93 10.05
C ASN A 71 -0.08 5.23 9.85
N GLU A 72 1.13 5.33 10.41
CA GLU A 72 1.92 6.57 10.40
C GLU A 72 3.31 6.36 9.79
N VAL A 73 4.05 5.32 10.23
CA VAL A 73 5.44 5.11 9.79
C VAL A 73 5.49 4.55 8.37
N LEU A 74 4.75 3.48 8.09
CA LEU A 74 4.76 2.80 6.81
C LEU A 74 4.39 3.73 5.63
N PRO A 75 3.35 4.59 5.69
CA PRO A 75 3.07 5.54 4.62
C PRO A 75 4.24 6.50 4.32
N VAL A 76 4.97 6.95 5.35
CA VAL A 76 6.15 7.82 5.17
C VAL A 76 7.28 7.05 4.48
N VAL A 77 7.54 5.82 4.93
CA VAL A 77 8.56 4.95 4.36
C VAL A 77 8.26 4.60 2.90
N LEU A 78 7.02 4.21 2.59
CA LEU A 78 6.61 3.89 1.21
C LEU A 78 6.73 5.09 0.27
N ARG A 79 6.39 6.30 0.72
CA ARG A 79 6.61 7.54 -0.05
C ARG A 79 8.10 7.80 -0.28
N ARG A 80 8.96 7.54 0.72
CA ARG A 80 10.42 7.64 0.57
C ARG A 80 10.95 6.62 -0.44
N ILE A 81 10.56 5.35 -0.33
CA ILE A 81 10.97 4.28 -1.25
C ILE A 81 10.57 4.64 -2.68
N ALA A 82 9.32 5.08 -2.90
CA ALA A 82 8.84 5.48 -4.23
C ALA A 82 9.72 6.57 -4.84
N ARG A 83 9.98 7.65 -4.08
CA ARG A 83 10.85 8.74 -4.51
C ARG A 83 12.27 8.27 -4.83
N SER A 84 12.89 7.47 -3.95
CA SER A 84 14.24 6.95 -4.17
C SER A 84 14.36 6.01 -5.38
N ASN A 85 13.25 5.41 -5.83
CA ASN A 85 13.19 4.52 -6.98
C ASN A 85 12.67 5.20 -8.27
N GLY A 86 12.48 6.52 -8.24
CA GLY A 86 11.98 7.30 -9.39
C GLY A 86 10.55 6.96 -9.78
N LEU A 87 9.71 6.55 -8.82
CA LEU A 87 8.30 6.24 -9.02
C LEU A 87 7.42 7.45 -8.61
N PRO A 88 6.20 7.57 -9.17
CA PRO A 88 5.23 8.54 -8.67
C PRO A 88 4.87 8.26 -7.21
N PRO A 89 4.22 9.23 -6.51
CA PRO A 89 3.68 8.99 -5.18
C PRO A 89 2.83 7.70 -5.15
N PRO A 90 2.93 6.88 -4.10
CA PRO A 90 2.11 5.68 -3.96
C PRO A 90 0.61 5.99 -4.04
N VAL A 91 -0.15 5.06 -4.61
CA VAL A 91 -1.61 5.07 -4.59
C VAL A 91 -2.07 4.93 -3.13
N ASP A 92 -2.75 5.94 -2.61
CA ASP A 92 -3.06 6.05 -1.19
C ASP A 92 -4.42 5.42 -0.84
N VAL A 93 -4.44 4.09 -0.70
CA VAL A 93 -5.63 3.35 -0.27
C VAL A 93 -5.97 3.68 1.19
N SER A 94 -4.96 4.00 2.02
CA SER A 94 -5.17 4.41 3.41
C SER A 94 -6.08 5.64 3.50
N ALA A 95 -5.89 6.62 2.61
CA ALA A 95 -6.74 7.81 2.55
C ALA A 95 -8.22 7.46 2.30
N ALA A 96 -8.51 6.58 1.32
CA ALA A 96 -9.89 6.16 1.00
C ALA A 96 -10.57 5.47 2.20
N PHE A 97 -9.83 4.63 2.93
CA PHE A 97 -10.36 3.97 4.12
C PHE A 97 -10.55 4.93 5.29
N ARG A 98 -9.64 5.90 5.49
CA ARG A 98 -9.77 6.93 6.53
C ARG A 98 -10.92 7.89 6.28
N GLU A 99 -11.25 8.16 5.02
CA GLU A 99 -12.44 8.94 4.66
C GLU A 99 -13.72 8.19 5.04
N HIS A 100 -13.77 6.88 4.81
CA HIS A 100 -14.93 6.05 5.13
C HIS A 100 -15.05 5.71 6.62
N CYS A 101 -13.92 5.42 7.27
CA CYS A 101 -13.79 4.97 8.64
C CYS A 101 -12.69 5.78 9.35
N PRO A 102 -12.97 7.04 9.76
CA PRO A 102 -11.94 7.94 10.30
C PRO A 102 -11.49 7.57 11.72
N ASP A 103 -12.34 6.91 12.51
CA ASP A 103 -11.98 6.44 13.84
C ASP A 103 -11.18 5.15 13.77
N LEU A 104 -9.85 5.30 13.82
CA LEU A 104 -8.93 4.16 13.85
C LEU A 104 -8.83 3.51 15.22
N SER A 105 -9.30 4.16 16.29
CA SER A 105 -9.28 3.59 17.65
C SER A 105 -10.39 2.57 17.85
N SER A 106 -11.44 2.62 17.02
CA SER A 106 -12.49 1.62 16.97
C SER A 106 -12.06 0.43 16.12
N ALA A 107 -12.24 -0.78 16.65
CA ALA A 107 -12.16 -2.00 15.85
C ALA A 107 -13.29 -2.12 14.79
N SER A 108 -14.27 -1.20 14.78
CA SER A 108 -15.43 -1.23 13.88
C SER A 108 -15.23 -0.35 12.66
N CYS A 109 -14.72 -0.92 11.57
CA CYS A 109 -14.86 -0.34 10.23
C CYS A 109 -15.58 -1.38 9.35
N PRO A 110 -16.71 -1.07 8.69
CA PRO A 110 -17.42 -2.04 7.83
C PRO A 110 -16.56 -2.58 6.67
N TRP A 111 -15.54 -1.82 6.27
CA TRP A 111 -14.58 -2.25 5.25
C TRP A 111 -13.46 -3.15 5.79
N ILE A 112 -13.36 -3.37 7.10
CA ILE A 112 -12.32 -4.17 7.76
C ILE A 112 -12.97 -5.17 8.73
N GLY A 113 -12.85 -6.47 8.47
CA GLY A 113 -13.60 -7.50 9.17
C GLY A 113 -13.09 -7.85 10.56
N ASP A 114 -11.76 -7.87 10.76
CA ASP A 114 -11.13 -8.33 12.00
C ASP A 114 -10.21 -7.30 12.66
N GLY A 115 -10.15 -6.09 12.10
CA GLY A 115 -9.22 -5.03 12.48
C GLY A 115 -7.99 -4.92 11.58
N CYS A 116 -7.80 -5.82 10.61
CA CYS A 116 -6.73 -5.76 9.61
C CYS A 116 -7.20 -6.12 8.19
N HIS A 117 -7.97 -7.18 8.02
CA HIS A 117 -8.31 -7.72 6.70
C HIS A 117 -9.56 -7.02 6.12
N PRO A 118 -9.51 -6.56 4.86
CA PRO A 118 -10.68 -5.98 4.21
C PRO A 118 -11.84 -6.95 4.05
N THR A 119 -13.07 -6.44 4.20
CA THR A 119 -14.30 -7.15 3.80
C THR A 119 -14.47 -7.11 2.28
N GLY A 120 -15.53 -7.73 1.76
CA GLY A 120 -15.87 -7.63 0.34
C GLY A 120 -16.05 -6.17 -0.13
N GLU A 121 -16.65 -5.32 0.71
CA GLU A 121 -16.81 -3.89 0.42
C GLU A 121 -15.46 -3.15 0.46
N GLY A 122 -14.61 -3.48 1.45
CA GLY A 122 -13.25 -2.93 1.51
C GLY A 122 -12.40 -3.32 0.30
N LEU A 123 -12.47 -4.57 -0.16
CA LEU A 123 -11.79 -5.01 -1.38
C LEU A 123 -12.32 -4.27 -2.62
N ALA A 124 -13.63 -4.02 -2.69
CA ALA A 124 -14.21 -3.21 -3.76
C ALA A 124 -13.68 -1.77 -3.73
N ALA A 125 -13.54 -1.16 -2.56
CA ALA A 125 -12.95 0.17 -2.41
C ALA A 125 -11.50 0.21 -2.92
N ILE A 126 -10.68 -0.80 -2.56
CA ILE A 126 -9.31 -0.94 -3.10
C ILE A 126 -9.32 -1.02 -4.63
N ALA A 127 -10.21 -1.85 -5.19
CA ALA A 127 -10.34 -2.01 -6.63
C ALA A 127 -10.73 -0.70 -7.32
N TRP A 128 -11.63 0.10 -6.73
CA TRP A 128 -11.99 1.43 -7.24
C TRP A 128 -10.81 2.39 -7.22
N THR A 129 -10.03 2.43 -6.14
CA THR A 129 -8.81 3.26 -6.08
C THR A 129 -7.81 2.89 -7.18
N ILE A 130 -7.65 1.59 -7.47
CA ILE A 130 -6.80 1.12 -8.57
C ILE A 130 -7.41 1.51 -9.93
N ALA A 131 -8.72 1.34 -10.11
CA ALA A 131 -9.41 1.64 -11.35
C ALA A 131 -9.26 3.11 -11.76
N ASP A 132 -9.27 4.04 -10.80
CA ASP A 132 -9.08 5.47 -11.08
C ASP A 132 -7.67 5.77 -11.59
N VAL A 133 -6.65 5.08 -11.06
CA VAL A 133 -5.29 5.17 -11.59
C VAL A 133 -5.21 4.60 -13.01
N VAL A 134 -5.85 3.45 -13.26
CA VAL A 134 -5.88 2.83 -14.58
C VAL A 134 -6.57 3.72 -15.61
N ARG A 135 -7.72 4.32 -15.25
CA ARG A 135 -8.47 5.25 -16.11
C ARG A 135 -7.68 6.54 -16.35
N GLY A 136 -7.07 7.12 -15.31
CA GLY A 136 -6.21 8.29 -15.45
C GLY A 136 -4.96 8.03 -16.30
N ALA A 137 -4.41 6.82 -16.26
CA ALA A 137 -3.29 6.43 -17.12
C ALA A 137 -3.70 6.20 -18.59
N ALA A 138 -4.98 5.97 -18.87
CA ALA A 138 -5.54 5.81 -20.21
C ALA A 138 -5.93 7.15 -20.88
N GLU A 139 -5.96 8.25 -20.12
CA GLU A 139 -6.27 9.61 -20.58
C GLU A 139 -4.98 10.45 -20.71
N PRO A 140 -4.23 10.39 -21.84
CA PRO A 140 -3.09 11.26 -22.06
C PRO A 140 -3.57 12.67 -22.39
N GLY A 141 -3.81 13.55 -21.41
CA GLY A 141 -4.23 14.91 -21.77
C GLY A 141 -4.62 15.94 -20.71
N ARG A 142 -4.44 15.72 -19.40
CA ARG A 142 -4.68 16.78 -18.40
C ARG A 142 -3.49 16.97 -17.48
N ALA A 143 -2.45 17.57 -18.03
CA ALA A 143 -1.60 18.48 -17.25
C ALA A 143 -2.28 19.85 -17.31
N GLY A 144 -2.80 20.31 -16.17
CA GLY A 144 -3.10 21.72 -15.92
C GLY A 144 -1.93 22.37 -15.20
#